data_AF-A0A7S8IJ55-F1
#
_entry.id   AF-A0A7S8IJ55-F1
#
_cell.length_a   1.000
_cell.length_b   1.000
_cell.length_c   1.000
_cell.angle_alpha   90.00
_cell.angle_beta   90.00
_cell.angle_gamma   90.00
#
_symmetry.space_group_name_H-M   'P 1'
#
loop_
_entity.id
_entity.type
_entity.pdbx_description
1 polymer ?
#
loop_
_entity_poly.entity_id
_entity_poly.type
_entity_poly.pdbx_seq_one_letter_code
_entity_poly.pdbx_strand_id
1 'polypeptide(L)' 'MWKRIKDFFSHSETIFWARLQTAIGVVATIVTYVEPSVLAPLMPAEWSPLLVVANGVLTEWLRRRRDEKL' A
#
# COMPACT_ATOMS: atom_id res chain seq x y z
N MET A 1 13.92 14.74 -21.81
CA MET A 1 13.65 14.58 -20.36
C MET A 1 12.17 14.38 -20.04
N TRP A 2 11.24 15.10 -20.69
CA TRP A 2 9.79 14.97 -20.48
C TRP A 2 9.21 13.56 -20.68
N LYS A 3 9.75 12.78 -21.63
CA LYS A 3 9.38 11.37 -21.86
C LYS A 3 9.76 10.46 -20.69
N ARG A 4 10.98 10.60 -20.14
CA ARG A 4 11.43 9.87 -18.94
C ARG A 4 10.60 10.20 -17.70
N ILE A 5 10.17 11.45 -17.53
CA ILE A 5 9.28 11.85 -16.44
C ILE A 5 7.91 11.19 -16.63
N LYS A 6 7.35 11.23 -17.83
CA LYS A 6 6.08 10.54 -18.12
C LYS A 6 6.16 9.02 -17.99
N ASP A 7 7.27 8.40 -18.37
CA ASP A 7 7.49 6.97 -18.15
C ASP A 7 7.63 6.67 -16.65
N PHE A 8 8.36 7.48 -15.88
CA PHE A 8 8.42 7.34 -14.43
C PHE A 8 7.03 7.40 -13.76
N PHE A 9 6.14 8.27 -14.25
CA PHE A 9 4.76 8.35 -13.77
C PHE A 9 3.80 7.31 -14.42
N SER A 10 4.15 6.69 -15.55
CA SER A 10 3.34 5.64 -16.18
C SER A 10 3.68 4.24 -15.64
N HIS A 11 4.88 4.05 -15.07
CA HIS A 11 5.32 2.82 -14.39
C HIS A 11 4.89 2.78 -12.91
N SER A 12 3.89 3.60 -12.56
CA SER A 12 3.48 4.00 -11.23
C SER A 12 2.68 2.95 -10.43
N GLU A 13 2.64 1.68 -10.81
CA GLU A 13 1.84 0.69 -10.04
C GLU A 13 2.37 0.54 -8.61
N THR A 14 3.69 0.55 -8.41
CA THR A 14 4.33 0.52 -7.08
C THR A 14 4.15 1.85 -6.32
N ILE A 15 4.24 2.98 -7.03
CA ILE A 15 4.01 4.32 -6.45
C ILE A 15 2.54 4.52 -6.09
N PHE A 16 1.62 3.99 -6.88
CA PHE A 16 0.19 3.98 -6.63
C PHE A 16 -0.11 3.12 -5.41
N TRP A 17 0.48 1.92 -5.32
CA TRP A 17 0.37 1.07 -4.14
C TRP A 17 0.89 1.76 -2.87
N ALA A 18 2.04 2.43 -2.94
CA ALA A 18 2.57 3.21 -1.82
C ALA A 18 1.66 4.38 -1.43
N ARG A 19 1.06 5.07 -2.40
CA ARG A 19 0.08 6.14 -2.16
C ARG A 19 -1.21 5.61 -1.54
N LEU A 20 -1.69 4.45 -2.00
CA LEU A 20 -2.87 3.80 -1.44
C LEU A 20 -2.62 3.36 0.01
N GLN A 21 -1.47 2.75 0.30
CA GLN A 21 -1.06 2.42 1.67
C GLN A 21 -1.02 3.66 2.57
N THR A 22 -0.47 4.77 2.04
CA THR A 22 -0.41 6.04 2.77
C THR A 22 -1.82 6.57 3.05
N ALA A 23 -2.71 6.56 2.06
CA ALA A 23 -4.10 6.99 2.23
C ALA A 23 -4.84 6.13 3.25
N ILE A 24 -4.69 4.80 3.18
CA ILE A 24 -5.27 3.87 4.16
C ILE A 24 -4.70 4.14 5.55
N GLY A 25 -3.39 4.35 5.68
CA GLY A 25 -2.75 4.67 6.96
C GLY A 25 -3.24 5.98 7.58
N VAL A 26 -3.44 7.01 6.75
CA VAL A 26 -4.02 8.29 7.20
C VAL A 26 -5.46 8.10 7.67
N VAL A 27 -6.30 7.40 6.90
CA VAL A 27 -7.68 7.11 7.30
C VAL A 27 -7.72 6.29 8.59
N ALA A 28 -6.90 5.23 8.68
CA ALA A 28 -6.81 4.42 9.89
C ALA A 28 -6.40 5.26 11.10
N THR A 29 -5.42 6.15 10.94
CA THR A 29 -4.97 7.07 12.00
C THR A 29 -6.10 7.99 12.46
N ILE A 30 -6.82 8.61 11.52
CA ILE A 30 -7.95 9.50 11.83
C ILE A 30 -9.05 8.73 12.57
N VAL A 31 -9.41 7.54 12.07
CA VAL A 31 -10.45 6.70 12.69
C VAL A 31 -10.03 6.27 14.09
N THR A 32 -8.78 5.81 14.29
CA THR A 32 -8.28 5.46 15.63
C THR A 32 -8.21 6.65 16.58
N TYR A 33 -8.02 7.87 16.05
CA TYR A 33 -7.94 9.08 16.86
C TYR A 33 -9.34 9.52 17.35
N VAL A 34 -10.36 9.41 16.50
CA VAL A 34 -11.74 9.81 16.83
C VAL A 34 -12.43 8.74 17.69
N GLU A 35 -12.39 7.47 17.27
CA GLU A 35 -13.03 6.38 17.99
C GLU A 35 -12.30 5.03 17.77
N PRO A 36 -11.42 4.63 18.71
CA PRO A 36 -10.61 3.41 18.58
C PRO A 36 -11.45 2.12 18.46
N SER A 37 -12.63 2.09 19.09
CA SER A 37 -13.55 0.94 19.11
C SER A 37 -14.09 0.58 17.72
N VAL A 38 -14.04 1.48 16.75
CA VAL A 38 -14.48 1.22 15.37
C VAL A 38 -13.53 0.27 14.63
N LEU A 39 -12.22 0.38 14.89
CA LEU A 39 -11.21 -0.46 14.25
C LEU A 39 -10.89 -1.73 15.03
N ALA A 40 -11.15 -1.76 16.34
CA ALA A 40 -10.91 -2.93 17.19
C ALA A 40 -11.52 -4.25 16.67
N PRO A 41 -12.78 -4.30 16.17
CA PRO A 41 -13.35 -5.53 15.60
C PRO A 41 -12.87 -5.83 14.17
N LEU A 42 -12.35 -4.84 13.45
CA LEU A 42 -11.87 -4.99 12.06
C LEU A 42 -10.38 -5.30 11.96
N MET A 43 -9.60 -4.99 13.00
CA MET A 43 -8.18 -5.31 13.10
C MET A 43 -7.88 -6.12 14.37
N PRO A 44 -8.26 -7.41 14.41
CA PRO A 44 -7.77 -8.32 15.45
C PRO A 44 -6.24 -8.32 15.44
N ALA A 45 -5.61 -8.32 16.62
CA ALA A 45 -4.14 -8.30 16.74
C ALA A 45 -3.46 -9.46 15.99
N GLU A 46 -4.16 -10.59 15.85
CA GLU A 46 -3.76 -11.79 15.12
C GLU A 46 -3.56 -11.55 13.62
N TRP A 47 -4.20 -10.54 13.04
CA TRP A 47 -4.12 -10.23 11.61
C TRP A 47 -2.91 -9.37 11.27
N SER A 48 -2.31 -8.69 12.25
CA SER A 48 -1.11 -7.85 12.05
C SER A 48 0.02 -8.56 11.28
N PRO A 49 0.48 -9.76 11.67
CA PRO A 49 1.52 -10.47 10.91
C PRO A 49 1.08 -10.86 9.50
N LEU A 50 -0.18 -11.25 9.31
CA LEU A 50 -0.74 -11.59 7.99
C LEU A 50 -0.75 -10.38 7.05
N LEU A 51 -1.11 -9.20 7.56
CA LEU A 51 -1.13 -7.95 6.79
C LEU A 51 0.30 -7.55 6.37
N VAL A 52 1.29 -7.70 7.24
CA VAL A 52 2.70 -7.41 6.90
C VAL A 52 3.22 -8.36 5.82
N VAL A 53 2.94 -9.66 5.94
CA VAL A 53 3.34 -10.65 4.93
C VAL A 53 2.63 -10.39 3.60
N ALA A 54 1.31 -10.16 3.62
CA ALA A 54 0.54 -9.84 2.42
C ALA A 54 1.06 -8.56 1.73
N ASN A 55 1.46 -7.55 2.51
CA ASN A 55 2.06 -6.32 2.01
C ASN A 55 3.39 -6.58 1.29
N GLY A 56 4.26 -7.40 1.90
CA GLY A 56 5.53 -7.81 1.29
C GLY A 56 5.32 -8.59 -0.01
N VAL A 57 4.37 -9.54 -0.02
CA VAL A 57 4.01 -10.31 -1.21
C VAL A 57 3.47 -9.42 -2.32
N LEU A 58 2.54 -8.51 -2.01
CA LEU A 58 1.99 -7.56 -2.99
C LEU A 58 3.07 -6.64 -3.56
N THR A 59 3.98 -6.18 -2.71
CA THR A 59 5.09 -5.30 -3.13
C THR A 59 6.07 -6.04 -4.03
N GLU A 60 6.45 -7.27 -3.67
CA GLU A 60 7.33 -8.12 -4.48
C GLU A 60 6.65 -8.56 -5.78
N TRP A 61 5.35 -8.85 -5.77
CA TRP A 61 4.59 -9.16 -6.97
C TRP A 61 4.53 -7.97 -7.92
N LEU A 62 4.23 -6.76 -7.42
CA LEU A 62 4.26 -5.52 -8.21
C LEU A 62 5.66 -5.24 -8.77
N ARG A 63 6.72 -5.58 -8.02
CA ARG A 63 8.11 -5.48 -8.47
C ARG A 63 8.39 -6.44 -9.62
N ARG A 64 8.02 -7.72 -9.49
CA ARG A 64 8.19 -8.75 -10.54
C ARG A 64 7.43 -8.41 -11.81
N ARG A 65 6.20 -7.91 -11.67
CA ARG A 65 5.38 -7.46 -12.80
C ARG A 65 5.96 -6.26 -13.54
N ARG A 66 6.79 -5.46 -12.86
CA ARG A 66 7.59 -4.39 -13.47
C ARG A 66 8.78 -4.98 -14.24
N ASP A 67 9.49 -5.93 -13.66
CA ASP A 67 10.68 -6.53 -14.25
C ASP A 67 10.34 -7.40 -15.49
N GLU A 68 9.16 -8.05 -15.54
CA GLU A 68 8.67 -8.78 -16.73
C GLU A 68 8.22 -7.87 -17.90
N LYS A 69 7.99 -6.58 -17.65
CA LYS A 69 7.59 -5.60 -18.68
C LYS A 69 8.79 -4.91 -19.35
N LEU A 70 10.03 -5.20 -18.94
CA LEU A 70 11.30 -4.68 -19.47
C LEU A 70 11.98 -5.70 -20.39
#